data_AF-A0A7C2P506-F1
#
_entry.id   AF-A0A7C2P506-F1
#
_cell.length_a   1.000
_cell.length_b   1.000
_cell.length_c   1.000
_cell.angle_alpha   90.00
_cell.angle_beta   90.00
_cell.angle_gamma   90.00
#
_symmetry.space_group_name_H-M   'P 1'
#
loop_
_entity.id
_entity.type
_entity.pdbx_description
1 polymer ?
#
loop_
_entity_poly.entity_id
_entity_poly.type
_entity_poly.pdbx_seq_one_letter_code
_entity_poly.pdbx_strand_id
1 'polypeptide(L)'
;MSPPVPFDAHVELLRSFLARRDEIVERIEALLNAQRKPPQFRQDVALLSRYLGECFFALAGLGETTQLERQLDEAHWASGFKPRQTPGQHNDLVDPAELMARAFMMWDRTRWPGHGGRVGYAHTLFNLFLLRRLMLLAMRIWDAGSPSDRLAHVQNVLDELCRTTPADQPVFVRDARWLFPLAMSPTTDELHGYFVVAERIAETLSAEDRLEICKAGVQMAGGHLRSQLRHVSTQKRVSLDDAELVSITRRSNALDVATLMQSLVPLLEAYERAAAAGDGKRRVALADAICQGISPDPELFLNRLDLLGPYSMIEHLFIASDRDGRVAYTPMGRRHLELLRDYRTLIARVAKPLNDDCARFRPVDGTYSPYGVLYGFSSRLLEHMALKAAQPNTTTRFTLEDAFVGGAADKLAWVSGWRKLPHVPREVVKLFEYPQPFAEEVFERIERALRKRVRAGEANTAVRNGRLIVPANESSTDPPAPSALPTEYILSSDRQLVAAQKAVPCDETQLLHSRTEGEFLVSCATPHGWVAVTKDVVTEVLGAGRDAWITELPREAAHVLKLMCPDLVVLTDDAAPS
;
A
#
# COMPACT_ATOMS: atom_id res chain seq x y z
N MET A 1 -3.07 -24.24 4.21
CA MET A 1 -2.91 -24.04 2.75
C MET A 1 -4.29 -24.07 2.12
N SER A 2 -4.68 -23.02 1.39
CA SER A 2 -5.96 -22.98 0.67
C SER A 2 -6.01 -24.07 -0.41
N PRO A 3 -7.19 -24.67 -0.69
CA PRO A 3 -7.32 -25.62 -1.79
C PRO A 3 -7.00 -24.93 -3.13
N PRO A 4 -6.38 -25.64 -4.09
CA PRO A 4 -6.06 -25.08 -5.39
C PRO A 4 -7.32 -24.68 -6.15
N VAL A 5 -7.30 -23.49 -6.74
CA VAL A 5 -8.40 -22.99 -7.58
C VAL A 5 -8.28 -23.57 -9.00
N PRO A 6 -9.37 -24.10 -9.62
CA PRO A 6 -9.38 -24.58 -11.00
C PRO A 6 -9.23 -23.40 -11.98
N PHE A 7 -8.00 -22.95 -12.18
CA PHE A 7 -7.65 -21.74 -12.93
C PHE A 7 -8.29 -21.69 -14.33
N ASP A 8 -8.17 -22.76 -15.11
CA ASP A 8 -8.68 -22.79 -16.49
C ASP A 8 -10.22 -22.73 -16.53
N ALA A 9 -10.91 -23.31 -15.53
CA ALA A 9 -12.36 -23.21 -15.42
C ALA A 9 -12.81 -21.76 -15.17
N HIS A 10 -12.03 -20.99 -14.38
CA HIS A 10 -12.29 -19.55 -14.20
C HIS A 10 -12.00 -18.76 -15.47
N VAL A 11 -10.92 -19.06 -16.21
CA VAL A 11 -10.64 -18.41 -17.50
C VAL A 11 -11.80 -18.62 -18.48
N GLU A 12 -12.27 -19.86 -18.64
CA GLU A 12 -13.39 -20.18 -19.53
C GLU A 12 -14.71 -19.53 -19.06
N LEU A 13 -14.96 -19.47 -17.75
CA LEU A 13 -16.10 -18.76 -17.19
C LEU A 13 -16.07 -17.26 -17.55
N LEU A 14 -14.92 -16.60 -17.38
CA LEU A 14 -14.79 -15.16 -17.71
C LEU A 14 -14.96 -14.91 -19.21
N ARG A 15 -14.43 -15.78 -20.07
CA ARG A 15 -14.67 -15.73 -21.52
C ARG A 15 -16.13 -15.92 -21.89
N SER A 16 -16.83 -16.83 -21.20
CA SER A 16 -18.28 -17.01 -21.38
C SER A 16 -19.05 -15.73 -21.05
N PHE A 17 -18.68 -15.02 -19.97
CA PHE A 17 -19.27 -13.72 -19.65
C PHE A 17 -18.97 -12.67 -20.73
N LEU A 18 -17.74 -12.61 -21.25
CA LEU A 18 -17.38 -11.70 -22.35
C LEU A 18 -18.20 -11.97 -23.62
N ALA A 19 -18.39 -13.23 -23.99
CA ALA A 19 -19.21 -13.63 -25.13
C ALA A 19 -20.70 -13.29 -24.96
N ARG A 20 -21.16 -13.11 -23.72
CA ARG A 20 -22.56 -12.79 -23.37
C ARG A 20 -22.72 -11.38 -22.79
N ARG A 21 -21.78 -10.48 -23.09
CA ARG A 21 -21.76 -9.10 -22.58
C ARG A 21 -23.11 -8.41 -22.72
N ASP A 22 -23.71 -8.43 -23.91
CA ASP A 22 -24.93 -7.66 -24.18
C ASP A 22 -26.11 -8.14 -23.33
N GLU A 23 -26.29 -9.46 -23.20
CA GLU A 23 -27.33 -10.07 -22.35
C GLU A 23 -27.11 -9.70 -20.87
N ILE A 24 -25.86 -9.77 -20.38
CA ILE A 24 -25.55 -9.43 -18.99
C ILE A 24 -25.77 -7.93 -18.74
N VAL A 25 -25.35 -7.08 -19.67
CA VAL A 25 -25.51 -5.62 -19.58
C VAL A 25 -26.98 -5.23 -19.58
N GLU A 26 -27.82 -5.87 -20.39
CA GLU A 26 -29.27 -5.67 -20.36
C GLU A 26 -29.85 -6.01 -18.97
N ARG A 27 -29.42 -7.12 -18.37
CA ARG A 27 -29.86 -7.51 -17.02
C ARG A 27 -29.37 -6.53 -15.94
N ILE A 28 -28.14 -6.04 -16.05
CA ILE A 28 -27.60 -5.01 -15.14
C ILE A 28 -28.37 -3.68 -15.33
N GLU A 29 -28.67 -3.28 -16.57
CA GLU A 29 -29.47 -2.08 -16.85
C GLU A 29 -30.86 -2.18 -16.24
N ALA A 30 -31.51 -3.36 -16.32
CA ALA A 30 -32.80 -3.60 -15.69
C ALA A 30 -32.74 -3.40 -14.17
N LEU A 31 -31.65 -3.80 -13.51
CA LEU A 31 -31.40 -3.49 -12.10
C LEU A 31 -31.18 -1.98 -11.87
N LEU A 32 -30.45 -1.30 -12.76
CA LEU A 32 -30.24 0.15 -12.69
C LEU A 32 -31.53 0.94 -12.95
N ASN A 33 -32.52 0.37 -13.64
CA ASN A 33 -33.83 0.97 -13.86
C ASN A 33 -34.75 0.89 -12.61
N ALA A 34 -34.17 0.66 -11.44
CA ALA A 34 -34.85 0.52 -10.16
C ALA A 34 -35.46 1.82 -9.59
N GLN A 35 -36.04 2.73 -10.40
CA GLN A 35 -36.75 3.93 -9.90
C GLN A 35 -37.79 3.62 -8.80
N ARG A 36 -38.22 2.35 -8.67
CA ARG A 36 -39.17 1.86 -7.66
C ARG A 36 -38.58 1.08 -6.48
N LYS A 37 -37.28 0.73 -6.49
CA LYS A 37 -36.58 0.01 -5.41
C LYS A 37 -35.37 0.74 -4.74
N PRO A 38 -35.13 2.07 -4.87
CA PRO A 38 -33.87 2.65 -4.36
C PRO A 38 -33.65 2.57 -2.84
N PRO A 39 -34.67 2.69 -1.96
CA PRO A 39 -34.43 2.63 -0.51
C PRO A 39 -33.83 1.29 -0.05
N GLN A 40 -34.34 0.17 -0.58
CA GLN A 40 -33.88 -1.17 -0.19
C GLN A 40 -32.44 -1.42 -0.66
N PHE A 41 -32.13 -1.11 -1.93
CA PHE A 41 -30.78 -1.29 -2.47
C PHE A 41 -29.73 -0.35 -1.88
N ARG A 42 -30.14 0.77 -1.27
CA ARG A 42 -29.25 1.66 -0.53
C ARG A 42 -28.97 1.18 0.90
N GLN A 43 -29.88 0.41 1.48
CA GLN A 43 -29.76 -0.08 2.85
C GLN A 43 -29.16 -1.48 2.92
N ASP A 44 -29.34 -2.28 1.86
CA ASP A 44 -28.90 -3.67 1.79
C ASP A 44 -28.02 -3.92 0.55
N VAL A 45 -26.73 -3.59 0.71
CA VAL A 45 -25.71 -3.83 -0.33
C VAL A 45 -25.52 -5.33 -0.58
N ALA A 46 -25.74 -6.18 0.42
CA ALA A 46 -25.64 -7.63 0.26
C ALA A 46 -26.74 -8.18 -0.66
N LEU A 47 -27.97 -7.68 -0.54
CA LEU A 47 -29.05 -7.96 -1.48
C LEU A 47 -28.70 -7.52 -2.90
N LEU A 48 -28.13 -6.32 -3.04
CA LEU A 48 -27.74 -5.79 -4.35
C LEU A 48 -26.61 -6.61 -4.97
N SER A 49 -25.62 -7.03 -4.18
CA SER A 49 -24.54 -7.91 -4.61
C SER A 49 -25.08 -9.26 -5.09
N ARG A 50 -26.04 -9.86 -4.38
CA ARG A 50 -26.73 -11.08 -4.83
C ARG A 50 -27.43 -10.88 -6.18
N TYR A 51 -28.25 -9.84 -6.33
CA TYR A 51 -28.95 -9.58 -7.59
C TYR A 51 -28.00 -9.28 -8.75
N LEU A 52 -26.90 -8.58 -8.48
CA LEU A 52 -25.89 -8.36 -9.49
C LEU A 52 -25.18 -9.67 -9.87
N GLY A 53 -24.87 -10.53 -8.89
CA GLY A 53 -24.34 -11.88 -9.13
C GLY A 53 -25.28 -12.70 -10.01
N GLU A 54 -26.60 -12.65 -9.77
CA GLU A 54 -27.61 -13.32 -10.60
C GLU A 54 -27.57 -12.87 -12.07
N CYS A 55 -27.18 -11.61 -12.37
CA CYS A 55 -26.98 -11.14 -13.75
C CYS A 55 -25.92 -11.94 -14.51
N PHE A 56 -24.90 -12.44 -13.81
CA PHE A 56 -23.82 -13.25 -14.39
C PHE A 56 -24.11 -14.74 -14.31
N PHE A 57 -24.53 -15.25 -13.15
CA PHE A 57 -24.56 -16.70 -12.89
C PHE A 57 -25.91 -17.37 -13.17
N ALA A 58 -27.02 -16.63 -13.20
CA ALA A 58 -28.34 -17.20 -13.50
C ALA A 58 -28.64 -17.31 -15.02
N LEU A 59 -27.61 -17.23 -15.85
CA LEU A 59 -27.75 -17.31 -17.30
C LEU A 59 -27.92 -18.77 -17.75
N ALA A 60 -28.82 -19.01 -18.71
CA ALA A 60 -29.04 -20.35 -19.26
C ALA A 60 -27.75 -20.93 -19.86
N GLY A 61 -27.43 -22.19 -19.58
CA GLY A 61 -26.25 -22.87 -20.11
C GLY A 61 -24.96 -22.73 -19.29
N LEU A 62 -24.99 -22.06 -18.13
CA LEU A 62 -23.83 -21.95 -17.24
C LEU A 62 -23.69 -23.10 -16.21
N GLY A 63 -24.56 -24.11 -16.19
CA GLY A 63 -24.39 -25.33 -15.37
C GLY A 63 -24.10 -25.11 -13.87
N GLU A 64 -23.39 -26.05 -13.22
CA GLU A 64 -22.95 -25.99 -11.80
C GLU A 64 -21.80 -24.98 -11.54
N THR A 65 -21.77 -23.84 -12.26
CA THR A 65 -20.74 -22.79 -12.05
C THR A 65 -20.95 -21.98 -10.77
N THR A 66 -22.04 -22.21 -10.03
CA THR A 66 -22.29 -21.59 -8.71
C THR A 66 -21.18 -21.89 -7.70
N GLN A 67 -20.48 -23.03 -7.82
CA GLN A 67 -19.32 -23.32 -6.97
C GLN A 67 -18.14 -22.38 -7.26
N LEU A 68 -17.97 -21.92 -8.51
CA LEU A 68 -16.89 -21.00 -8.89
C LEU A 68 -17.15 -19.57 -8.39
N GLU A 69 -18.41 -19.19 -8.17
CA GLU A 69 -18.80 -17.82 -7.81
C GLU A 69 -18.04 -17.26 -6.59
N ARG A 70 -17.85 -18.07 -5.53
CA ARG A 70 -17.22 -17.62 -4.28
C ARG A 70 -15.80 -18.09 -4.09
N GLN A 71 -15.38 -19.07 -4.89
CA GLN A 71 -14.11 -19.77 -4.69
C GLN A 71 -12.89 -18.84 -4.75
N LEU A 72 -12.89 -17.86 -5.66
CA LEU A 72 -11.79 -16.90 -5.79
C LEU A 72 -11.68 -15.96 -4.58
N ASP A 73 -12.79 -15.43 -4.09
CA ASP A 73 -12.83 -14.56 -2.91
C ASP A 73 -12.40 -15.35 -1.65
N GLU A 74 -12.95 -16.56 -1.46
CA GLU A 74 -12.59 -17.43 -0.34
C GLU A 74 -11.10 -17.83 -0.34
N ALA A 75 -10.55 -18.18 -1.52
CA ALA A 75 -9.14 -18.50 -1.67
C ALA A 75 -8.25 -17.28 -1.39
N HIS A 76 -8.67 -16.08 -1.80
CA HIS A 76 -7.98 -14.83 -1.53
C HIS A 76 -7.95 -14.50 -0.04
N TRP A 77 -9.10 -14.62 0.65
CA TRP A 77 -9.17 -14.43 2.10
C TRP A 77 -8.32 -15.45 2.86
N ALA A 78 -8.39 -16.73 2.48
CA ALA A 78 -7.58 -17.78 3.08
C ALA A 78 -6.06 -17.65 2.79
N SER A 79 -5.67 -16.73 1.89
CA SER A 79 -4.27 -16.35 1.65
C SER A 79 -3.82 -15.13 2.47
N GLY A 80 -4.62 -14.69 3.44
CA GLY A 80 -4.32 -13.55 4.31
C GLY A 80 -4.84 -12.20 3.82
N PHE A 81 -5.63 -12.19 2.73
CA PHE A 81 -6.19 -10.96 2.17
C PHE A 81 -7.65 -10.73 2.54
N LYS A 82 -8.10 -11.24 3.69
CA LYS A 82 -9.44 -10.95 4.19
C LYS A 82 -9.51 -9.49 4.63
N PRO A 83 -10.39 -8.67 4.04
CA PRO A 83 -10.57 -7.28 4.46
C PRO A 83 -10.88 -7.15 5.94
N ARG A 84 -10.14 -6.28 6.63
CA ARG A 84 -10.49 -5.82 7.97
C ARG A 84 -11.84 -5.10 7.91
N GLN A 85 -12.74 -5.45 8.84
CA GLN A 85 -14.00 -4.74 9.01
C GLN A 85 -13.76 -3.39 9.68
N THR A 86 -14.00 -2.31 8.95
CA THR A 86 -13.84 -0.95 9.47
C THR A 86 -15.21 -0.25 9.46
N PRO A 87 -15.81 0.07 10.62
CA PRO A 87 -17.13 0.68 10.66
C PRO A 87 -17.22 1.95 9.81
N GLY A 88 -18.16 1.97 8.87
CA GLY A 88 -18.40 3.12 7.99
C GLY A 88 -17.36 3.33 6.88
N GLN A 89 -16.39 2.41 6.70
CA GLN A 89 -15.39 2.50 5.63
C GLN A 89 -15.36 1.21 4.79
N HIS A 90 -15.56 1.34 3.48
CA HIS A 90 -15.31 0.24 2.53
C HIS A 90 -13.81 -0.04 2.41
N ASN A 91 -13.40 -1.25 2.78
CA ASN A 91 -12.02 -1.71 2.82
C ASN A 91 -11.83 -3.01 2.00
N ASP A 92 -12.66 -3.23 0.98
CA ASP A 92 -12.52 -4.40 0.09
C ASP A 92 -12.01 -3.96 -1.30
N LEU A 93 -11.73 -4.93 -2.16
CA LEU A 93 -11.59 -4.71 -3.59
C LEU A 93 -12.83 -4.01 -4.15
N VAL A 94 -12.68 -3.44 -5.35
CA VAL A 94 -13.78 -2.78 -6.04
C VAL A 94 -14.98 -3.74 -6.14
N ASP A 95 -16.14 -3.30 -5.64
CA ASP A 95 -17.39 -4.06 -5.69
C ASP A 95 -18.39 -3.33 -6.59
N PRO A 96 -18.76 -3.91 -7.74
CA PRO A 96 -19.79 -3.36 -8.61
C PRO A 96 -21.13 -3.09 -7.93
N ALA A 97 -21.53 -3.87 -6.91
CA ALA A 97 -22.77 -3.62 -6.17
C ALA A 97 -22.69 -2.35 -5.31
N GLU A 98 -21.59 -2.18 -4.57
CA GLU A 98 -21.30 -0.95 -3.83
C GLU A 98 -21.26 0.28 -4.76
N LEU A 99 -20.67 0.15 -5.95
CA LEU A 99 -20.66 1.22 -6.94
C LEU A 99 -22.06 1.53 -7.48
N MET A 100 -22.88 0.52 -7.72
CA MET A 100 -24.28 0.70 -8.10
C MET A 100 -25.05 1.46 -7.00
N ALA A 101 -24.89 1.10 -5.72
CA ALA A 101 -25.52 1.80 -4.61
C ALA A 101 -25.10 3.28 -4.54
N ARG A 102 -23.79 3.56 -4.72
CA ARG A 102 -23.25 4.93 -4.76
C ARG A 102 -23.73 5.72 -5.99
N ALA A 103 -23.92 5.07 -7.14
CA ALA A 103 -24.50 5.70 -8.31
C ALA A 103 -25.97 6.10 -8.08
N PHE A 104 -26.77 5.26 -7.42
CA PHE A 104 -28.14 5.64 -7.03
C PHE A 104 -28.14 6.87 -6.11
N MET A 105 -27.26 6.90 -5.10
CA MET A 105 -27.12 8.09 -4.24
C MET A 105 -26.71 9.34 -5.02
N MET A 106 -25.86 9.19 -6.03
CA MET A 106 -25.43 10.30 -6.89
C MET A 106 -26.59 10.81 -7.76
N TRP A 107 -27.36 9.91 -8.38
CA TRP A 107 -28.48 10.25 -9.25
C TRP A 107 -29.66 10.88 -8.50
N ASP A 108 -29.90 10.48 -7.25
CA ASP A 108 -30.86 11.13 -6.35
C ASP A 108 -30.53 12.60 -6.07
N ARG A 109 -29.23 12.93 -5.99
CA ARG A 109 -28.75 14.31 -5.74
C ARG A 109 -28.62 15.13 -7.03
N THR A 110 -28.69 14.48 -8.18
CA THR A 110 -28.45 15.11 -9.48
C THR A 110 -29.63 14.86 -10.39
N ARG A 111 -29.44 14.09 -11.45
CA ARG A 111 -30.49 13.70 -12.38
C ARG A 111 -30.38 12.21 -12.65
N TRP A 112 -31.51 11.52 -12.55
CA TRP A 112 -31.59 10.13 -12.99
C TRP A 112 -31.30 10.00 -14.49
N PRO A 113 -30.35 9.15 -14.90
CA PRO A 113 -30.03 9.00 -16.32
C PRO A 113 -31.19 8.35 -17.09
N GLY A 114 -31.32 8.75 -18.35
CA GLY A 114 -32.14 8.02 -19.32
C GLY A 114 -31.56 6.64 -19.63
N HIS A 115 -32.23 5.89 -20.50
CA HIS A 115 -31.81 4.53 -20.86
C HIS A 115 -30.35 4.45 -21.33
N GLY A 116 -29.92 5.30 -22.27
CA GLY A 116 -28.53 5.29 -22.75
C GLY A 116 -27.48 5.52 -21.65
N GLY A 117 -27.77 6.41 -20.69
CA GLY A 117 -26.86 6.61 -19.55
C GLY A 117 -26.81 5.41 -18.59
N ARG A 118 -27.93 4.70 -18.40
CA ARG A 118 -27.96 3.47 -17.60
C ARG A 118 -27.28 2.31 -18.32
N VAL A 119 -27.47 2.15 -19.63
CA VAL A 119 -26.76 1.15 -20.44
C VAL A 119 -25.25 1.40 -20.38
N GLY A 120 -24.82 2.64 -20.57
CA GLY A 120 -23.41 3.00 -20.44
C GLY A 120 -22.85 2.63 -19.06
N TYR A 121 -23.57 2.95 -17.99
CA TYR A 121 -23.11 2.56 -16.65
C TYR A 121 -23.20 1.04 -16.38
N ALA A 122 -24.13 0.32 -17.00
CA ALA A 122 -24.18 -1.14 -16.94
C ALA A 122 -22.94 -1.78 -17.57
N HIS A 123 -22.45 -1.26 -18.70
CA HIS A 123 -21.15 -1.68 -19.26
C HIS A 123 -19.98 -1.41 -18.30
N THR A 124 -19.97 -0.25 -17.63
CA THR A 124 -18.96 0.07 -16.61
C THR A 124 -18.97 -0.97 -15.48
N LEU A 125 -20.15 -1.31 -14.95
CA LEU A 125 -20.29 -2.30 -13.87
C LEU A 125 -19.91 -3.71 -14.32
N PHE A 126 -20.25 -4.09 -15.55
CA PHE A 126 -19.80 -5.34 -16.16
C PHE A 126 -18.28 -5.43 -16.19
N ASN A 127 -17.61 -4.39 -16.71
CA ASN A 127 -16.16 -4.36 -16.80
C ASN A 127 -15.49 -4.48 -15.42
N LEU A 128 -16.04 -3.84 -14.40
CA LEU A 128 -15.51 -3.91 -13.03
C LEU A 128 -15.72 -5.27 -12.38
N PHE A 129 -16.82 -5.96 -12.67
CA PHE A 129 -17.02 -7.32 -12.20
C PHE A 129 -15.93 -8.23 -12.76
N LEU A 130 -15.70 -8.22 -14.07
CA LEU A 130 -14.64 -9.01 -14.70
C LEU A 130 -13.26 -8.62 -14.17
N LEU A 131 -12.99 -7.33 -14.00
CA LEU A 131 -11.72 -6.84 -13.47
C LEU A 131 -11.47 -7.34 -12.04
N ARG A 132 -12.48 -7.31 -11.15
CA ARG A 132 -12.38 -7.89 -9.80
C ARG A 132 -12.02 -9.38 -9.87
N ARG A 133 -12.66 -10.15 -10.75
CA ARG A 133 -12.34 -11.57 -10.94
C ARG A 133 -10.93 -11.79 -11.47
N LEU A 134 -10.45 -10.95 -12.40
CA LEU A 134 -9.08 -11.00 -12.91
C LEU A 134 -8.05 -10.65 -11.82
N MET A 135 -8.33 -9.69 -10.92
CA MET A 135 -7.48 -9.41 -9.76
C MET A 135 -7.33 -10.65 -8.86
N LEU A 136 -8.45 -11.30 -8.53
CA LEU A 136 -8.42 -12.49 -7.68
C LEU A 136 -7.73 -13.67 -8.39
N LEU A 137 -7.98 -13.85 -9.69
CA LEU A 137 -7.38 -14.91 -10.51
C LEU A 137 -5.86 -14.71 -10.69
N ALA A 138 -5.39 -13.47 -10.81
CA ALA A 138 -3.95 -13.15 -10.84
C ALA A 138 -3.23 -13.65 -9.59
N MET A 139 -3.90 -13.62 -8.43
CA MET A 139 -3.35 -14.18 -7.18
C MET A 139 -3.32 -15.72 -7.14
N ARG A 140 -3.88 -16.40 -8.16
CA ARG A 140 -3.94 -17.88 -8.28
C ARG A 140 -3.04 -18.45 -9.37
N ILE A 141 -2.18 -17.63 -9.99
CA ILE A 141 -1.27 -18.13 -11.04
C ILE A 141 -0.29 -19.20 -10.52
N TRP A 142 -0.09 -19.28 -9.20
CA TRP A 142 0.78 -20.27 -8.55
C TRP A 142 0.07 -21.55 -8.08
N ASP A 143 -1.25 -21.65 -8.20
CA ASP A 143 -1.99 -22.80 -7.66
C ASP A 143 -1.69 -24.11 -8.43
N ALA A 144 -1.23 -24.02 -9.69
CA ALA A 144 -0.73 -25.13 -10.51
C ALA A 144 -0.06 -24.59 -11.81
N GLY A 145 0.65 -25.45 -12.55
CA GLY A 145 1.22 -25.09 -13.85
C GLY A 145 2.32 -24.02 -13.81
N SER A 146 2.60 -23.40 -14.96
CA SER A 146 3.58 -22.31 -15.12
C SER A 146 2.95 -20.96 -14.76
N PRO A 147 3.47 -20.23 -13.74
CA PRO A 147 2.96 -18.91 -13.37
C PRO A 147 3.02 -17.89 -14.53
N SER A 148 4.07 -17.93 -15.36
CA SER A 148 4.23 -17.05 -16.51
C SER A 148 3.15 -17.30 -17.58
N ASP A 149 2.87 -18.57 -17.89
CA ASP A 149 1.84 -18.92 -18.89
C ASP A 149 0.45 -18.51 -18.39
N ARG A 150 0.20 -18.70 -17.09
CA ARG A 150 -1.06 -18.28 -16.46
C ARG A 150 -1.20 -16.77 -16.40
N LEU A 151 -0.13 -16.02 -16.12
CA LEU A 151 -0.15 -14.57 -16.20
C LEU A 151 -0.48 -14.10 -17.63
N ALA A 152 0.07 -14.76 -18.66
CA ALA A 152 -0.30 -14.50 -20.05
C ALA A 152 -1.77 -14.83 -20.33
N HIS A 153 -2.33 -15.89 -19.74
CA HIS A 153 -3.77 -16.16 -19.83
C HIS A 153 -4.62 -15.05 -19.18
N VAL A 154 -4.21 -14.52 -18.01
CA VAL A 154 -4.87 -13.36 -17.39
C VAL A 154 -4.81 -12.14 -18.31
N GLN A 155 -3.63 -11.85 -18.89
CA GLN A 155 -3.47 -10.75 -19.87
C GLN A 155 -4.38 -10.94 -21.09
N ASN A 156 -4.47 -12.15 -21.65
CA ASN A 156 -5.31 -12.41 -22.81
C ASN A 156 -6.81 -12.14 -22.54
N VAL A 157 -7.31 -12.52 -21.35
CA VAL A 157 -8.70 -12.22 -20.95
C VAL A 157 -8.88 -10.72 -20.71
N LEU A 158 -7.89 -10.04 -20.12
CA LEU A 158 -7.90 -8.59 -19.96
C LEU A 158 -7.92 -7.85 -21.31
N ASP A 159 -7.12 -8.30 -22.27
CA ASP A 159 -7.09 -7.75 -23.64
C ASP A 159 -8.42 -7.96 -24.35
N GLU A 160 -9.05 -9.12 -24.18
CA GLU A 160 -10.38 -9.39 -24.72
C GLU A 160 -11.46 -8.52 -24.08
N LEU A 161 -11.39 -8.31 -22.76
CA LEU A 161 -12.25 -7.36 -22.05
C LEU A 161 -12.08 -5.94 -22.62
N CYS A 162 -10.85 -5.49 -22.84
CA CYS A 162 -10.56 -4.18 -23.41
C CYS A 162 -11.08 -4.05 -24.85
N ARG A 163 -10.83 -5.05 -25.69
CA ARG A 163 -11.25 -5.08 -27.10
C ARG A 163 -12.78 -5.09 -27.29
N THR A 164 -13.49 -5.76 -26.39
CA THR A 164 -14.96 -5.88 -26.43
C THR A 164 -15.67 -4.75 -25.69
N THR A 165 -14.92 -3.87 -25.01
CA THR A 165 -15.50 -2.72 -24.31
C THR A 165 -15.92 -1.65 -25.32
N PRO A 166 -17.16 -1.09 -25.23
CA PRO A 166 -17.59 -0.02 -26.11
C PRO A 166 -16.64 1.19 -26.07
N ALA A 167 -16.45 1.87 -27.20
CA ALA A 167 -15.45 2.94 -27.34
C ALA A 167 -15.69 4.16 -26.41
N ASP A 168 -16.93 4.36 -25.96
CA ASP A 168 -17.36 5.39 -25.03
C ASP A 168 -17.24 4.96 -23.56
N GLN A 169 -16.69 3.78 -23.27
CA GLN A 169 -16.46 3.25 -21.93
C GLN A 169 -14.98 3.29 -21.55
N PRO A 170 -14.64 3.49 -20.25
CA PRO A 170 -13.26 3.54 -19.82
C PRO A 170 -12.59 2.16 -19.89
N VAL A 171 -11.35 2.13 -20.37
CA VAL A 171 -10.44 1.02 -20.12
C VAL A 171 -9.79 1.25 -18.76
N PHE A 172 -10.09 0.39 -17.79
CA PHE A 172 -9.62 0.58 -16.42
C PHE A 172 -8.13 0.28 -16.24
N VAL A 173 -7.69 -0.86 -16.75
CA VAL A 173 -6.32 -1.40 -16.62
C VAL A 173 -5.97 -2.06 -17.95
N ARG A 174 -4.75 -1.88 -18.43
CA ARG A 174 -4.24 -2.48 -19.68
C ARG A 174 -3.29 -3.63 -19.43
N ASP A 175 -2.60 -3.63 -18.29
CA ASP A 175 -1.56 -4.58 -17.98
C ASP A 175 -1.92 -5.44 -16.77
N ALA A 176 -1.96 -6.77 -16.96
CA ALA A 176 -2.31 -7.73 -15.91
C ALA A 176 -1.35 -7.67 -14.71
N ARG A 177 -0.13 -7.16 -14.89
CA ARG A 177 0.86 -7.00 -13.81
C ARG A 177 0.44 -5.93 -12.79
N TRP A 178 -0.42 -4.99 -13.19
CA TRP A 178 -1.02 -4.01 -12.28
C TRP A 178 -2.14 -4.58 -11.41
N LEU A 179 -2.63 -5.79 -11.72
CA LEU A 179 -3.67 -6.44 -10.92
C LEU A 179 -3.17 -6.95 -9.56
N PHE A 180 -1.88 -7.26 -9.42
CA PHE A 180 -1.29 -7.69 -8.14
C PHE A 180 -1.38 -6.62 -7.05
N PRO A 181 -0.83 -5.40 -7.23
CA PRO A 181 -0.95 -4.36 -6.20
C PRO A 181 -2.40 -3.93 -5.97
N LEU A 182 -3.31 -4.08 -6.95
CA LEU A 182 -4.73 -3.87 -6.75
C LEU A 182 -5.35 -4.95 -5.84
N ALA A 183 -5.05 -6.21 -6.10
CA ALA A 183 -5.53 -7.34 -5.31
C ALA A 183 -5.01 -7.30 -3.86
N MET A 184 -3.83 -6.74 -3.63
CA MET A 184 -3.25 -6.58 -2.29
C MET A 184 -3.69 -5.28 -1.58
N SER A 185 -4.46 -4.41 -2.23
CA SER A 185 -4.79 -3.09 -1.68
C SER A 185 -5.70 -3.03 -0.43
N PRO A 186 -6.59 -4.00 -0.14
CA PRO A 186 -7.34 -4.01 1.12
C PRO A 186 -6.44 -4.03 2.34
N THR A 187 -6.79 -3.35 3.43
CA THR A 187 -6.14 -3.54 4.73
C THR A 187 -6.60 -4.85 5.36
N THR A 188 -5.68 -5.65 5.88
CA THR A 188 -5.94 -6.98 6.44
C THR A 188 -5.32 -7.09 7.83
N ASP A 189 -5.81 -8.03 8.65
CA ASP A 189 -5.20 -8.36 9.94
C ASP A 189 -4.00 -9.34 9.80
N GLU A 190 -3.77 -9.86 8.58
CA GLU A 190 -2.76 -10.88 8.28
C GLU A 190 -1.71 -10.34 7.30
N LEU A 191 -0.63 -9.79 7.83
CA LEU A 191 0.42 -9.16 7.03
C LEU A 191 1.32 -10.16 6.28
N HIS A 192 1.32 -11.43 6.67
CA HIS A 192 2.20 -12.45 6.08
C HIS A 192 1.96 -12.63 4.57
N GLY A 193 0.71 -12.53 4.10
CA GLY A 193 0.33 -12.76 2.71
C GLY A 193 1.06 -11.85 1.71
N TYR A 194 1.31 -10.59 2.08
CA TYR A 194 2.02 -9.61 1.25
C TYR A 194 3.44 -10.07 0.90
N PHE A 195 4.17 -10.59 1.89
CA PHE A 195 5.55 -11.01 1.73
C PHE A 195 5.66 -12.36 1.02
N VAL A 196 4.71 -13.27 1.22
CA VAL A 196 4.63 -14.53 0.44
C VAL A 196 4.43 -14.24 -1.04
N VAL A 197 3.56 -13.28 -1.37
CA VAL A 197 3.31 -12.88 -2.76
C VAL A 197 4.54 -12.20 -3.36
N ALA A 198 5.18 -11.30 -2.63
CA ALA A 198 6.44 -10.67 -3.06
C ALA A 198 7.56 -11.71 -3.30
N GLU A 199 7.65 -12.73 -2.44
CA GLU A 199 8.58 -13.84 -2.60
C GLU A 199 8.33 -14.64 -3.86
N ARG A 200 7.07 -15.07 -4.08
CA ARG A 200 6.68 -15.80 -5.29
C ARG A 200 6.95 -14.99 -6.56
N ILE A 201 6.63 -13.69 -6.57
CA ILE A 201 6.94 -12.80 -7.70
C ILE A 201 8.45 -12.77 -7.97
N ALA A 202 9.26 -12.65 -6.91
CA ALA A 202 10.70 -12.58 -7.05
C ALA A 202 11.32 -13.87 -7.62
N GLU A 203 10.83 -15.03 -7.18
CA GLU A 203 11.44 -16.33 -7.45
C GLU A 203 10.94 -17.00 -8.74
N THR A 204 9.68 -16.75 -9.13
CA THR A 204 9.02 -17.58 -10.15
C THR A 204 8.66 -16.85 -11.44
N LEU A 205 8.58 -15.52 -11.42
CA LEU A 205 8.24 -14.74 -12.61
C LEU A 205 9.47 -14.29 -13.39
N SER A 206 9.25 -13.99 -14.67
CA SER A 206 10.30 -13.44 -15.54
C SER A 206 10.83 -12.11 -14.98
N ALA A 207 12.06 -11.76 -15.33
CA ALA A 207 12.65 -10.50 -14.90
C ALA A 207 11.85 -9.27 -15.38
N GLU A 208 11.19 -9.36 -16.54
CA GLU A 208 10.34 -8.29 -17.07
C GLU A 208 9.05 -8.15 -16.28
N ASP A 209 8.35 -9.27 -16.04
CA ASP A 209 7.07 -9.25 -15.32
C ASP A 209 7.26 -8.81 -13.88
N ARG A 210 8.29 -9.34 -13.21
CA ARG A 210 8.69 -8.90 -11.87
C ARG A 210 8.93 -7.40 -11.83
N LEU A 211 9.69 -6.87 -12.79
CA LEU A 211 10.02 -5.45 -12.81
C LEU A 211 8.79 -4.56 -13.00
N GLU A 212 7.87 -4.94 -13.88
CA GLU A 212 6.63 -4.19 -14.10
C GLU A 212 5.68 -4.26 -12.90
N ILE A 213 5.56 -5.42 -12.23
CA ILE A 213 4.81 -5.55 -10.98
C ILE A 213 5.42 -4.65 -9.89
N CYS A 214 6.75 -4.68 -9.74
CA CYS A 214 7.44 -3.79 -8.79
C CYS A 214 7.22 -2.31 -9.12
N LYS A 215 7.24 -1.93 -10.40
CA LYS A 215 6.97 -0.55 -10.84
C LYS A 215 5.57 -0.10 -10.45
N ALA A 216 4.56 -0.92 -10.77
CA ALA A 216 3.17 -0.66 -10.40
C ALA A 216 3.02 -0.53 -8.87
N GLY A 217 3.58 -1.49 -8.11
CA GLY A 217 3.57 -1.48 -6.65
C GLY A 217 4.18 -0.22 -6.05
N VAL A 218 5.34 0.22 -6.53
CA VAL A 218 6.03 1.43 -6.04
C VAL A 218 5.23 2.70 -6.33
N GLN A 219 4.69 2.84 -7.54
CA GLN A 219 3.89 4.02 -7.91
C GLN A 219 2.61 4.10 -7.06
N MET A 220 1.94 2.97 -6.87
CA MET A 220 0.68 2.86 -6.14
C MET A 220 0.86 3.00 -4.62
N ALA A 221 1.89 2.40 -4.03
CA ALA A 221 2.19 2.59 -2.62
C ALA A 221 2.70 4.02 -2.34
N GLY A 222 3.55 4.57 -3.21
CA GLY A 222 4.01 5.96 -3.10
C GLY A 222 2.85 6.96 -3.12
N GLY A 223 1.88 6.80 -4.03
CA GLY A 223 0.70 7.67 -4.07
C GLY A 223 -0.22 7.51 -2.86
N HIS A 224 -0.39 6.29 -2.35
CA HIS A 224 -1.15 6.01 -1.12
C HIS A 224 -0.54 6.76 0.07
N LEU A 225 0.76 6.60 0.30
CA LEU A 225 1.46 7.21 1.43
C LEU A 225 1.50 8.74 1.34
N ARG A 226 1.68 9.32 0.13
CA ARG A 226 1.55 10.78 -0.06
C ARG A 226 0.15 11.27 0.30
N SER A 227 -0.88 10.50 -0.03
CA SER A 227 -2.27 10.86 0.25
C SER A 227 -2.57 10.86 1.75
N GLN A 228 -2.06 9.85 2.47
CA GLN A 228 -2.14 9.78 3.93
C GLN A 228 -1.35 10.92 4.58
N LEU A 229 -0.11 11.18 4.15
CA LEU A 229 0.70 12.31 4.62
C LEU A 229 -0.07 13.64 4.45
N ARG A 230 -0.65 13.88 3.27
CA ARG A 230 -1.44 15.08 3.00
C ARG A 230 -2.68 15.15 3.90
N HIS A 231 -3.36 14.03 4.10
CA HIS A 231 -4.55 13.96 4.95
C HIS A 231 -4.22 14.38 6.39
N VAL A 232 -3.19 13.78 7.00
CA VAL A 232 -2.80 14.07 8.38
C VAL A 232 -2.25 15.49 8.53
N SER A 233 -1.39 15.95 7.60
CA SER A 233 -0.90 17.34 7.57
C SER A 233 -2.05 18.34 7.53
N THR A 234 -3.06 18.09 6.69
CA THR A 234 -4.22 18.97 6.56
C THR A 234 -5.10 18.97 7.81
N GLN A 235 -5.33 17.81 8.42
CA GLN A 235 -6.10 17.69 9.65
C GLN A 235 -5.42 18.41 10.83
N LYS A 236 -4.11 18.21 10.98
CA LYS A 236 -3.31 18.82 12.05
C LYS A 236 -2.91 20.27 11.78
N ARG A 237 -3.06 20.75 10.53
CA ARG A 237 -2.64 22.08 10.07
C ARG A 237 -1.14 22.32 10.28
N VAL A 238 -0.33 21.33 9.94
CA VAL A 238 1.13 21.36 10.06
C VAL A 238 1.80 21.16 8.70
N SER A 239 3.05 21.62 8.57
CA SER A 239 3.89 21.39 7.38
C SER A 239 4.16 19.90 7.14
N LEU A 240 4.48 19.51 5.91
CA LEU A 240 4.90 18.14 5.58
C LEU A 240 6.21 17.72 6.25
N ASP A 241 7.01 18.69 6.70
CA ASP A 241 8.28 18.47 7.39
C ASP A 241 8.16 18.60 8.93
N ASP A 242 6.94 18.72 9.46
CA ASP A 242 6.69 18.73 10.90
C ASP A 242 7.16 17.42 11.57
N ALA A 243 7.88 17.53 12.67
CA ALA A 243 8.53 16.37 13.31
C ALA A 243 7.52 15.34 13.84
N GLU A 244 6.41 15.79 14.42
CA GLU A 244 5.36 14.92 14.94
C GLU A 244 4.63 14.21 13.79
N LEU A 245 4.33 14.94 12.70
CA LEU A 245 3.76 14.36 11.48
C LEU A 245 4.67 13.26 10.90
N VAL A 246 5.97 13.54 10.78
CA VAL A 246 6.96 12.59 10.26
C VAL A 246 7.02 11.35 11.16
N SER A 247 7.06 11.52 12.49
CA SER A 247 7.10 10.36 13.40
C SER A 247 5.84 9.49 13.27
N ILE A 248 4.66 10.11 13.31
CA ILE A 248 3.38 9.40 13.22
C ILE A 248 3.28 8.62 11.91
N THR A 249 3.58 9.25 10.78
CA THR A 249 3.49 8.59 9.48
C THR A 249 4.52 7.48 9.33
N ARG A 250 5.75 7.65 9.82
CA ARG A 250 6.73 6.56 9.82
C ARG A 250 6.31 5.38 10.69
N ARG A 251 5.70 5.65 11.86
CA ARG A 251 5.21 4.61 12.78
C ARG A 251 4.07 3.80 12.15
N SER A 252 3.07 4.46 11.56
CA SER A 252 1.86 3.81 11.03
C SER A 252 2.08 3.07 9.71
N ASN A 253 3.22 3.27 9.05
CA ASN A 253 3.44 2.81 7.66
C ASN A 253 4.45 1.66 7.58
N ALA A 254 4.65 0.91 8.65
CA ALA A 254 5.66 -0.15 8.71
C ALA A 254 5.49 -1.18 7.57
N LEU A 255 4.27 -1.64 7.32
CA LEU A 255 3.93 -2.54 6.22
C LEU A 255 4.24 -1.92 4.85
N ASP A 256 3.78 -0.69 4.61
CA ASP A 256 3.97 -0.04 3.31
C ASP A 256 5.44 0.23 3.02
N VAL A 257 6.22 0.65 4.03
CA VAL A 257 7.67 0.84 3.88
C VAL A 257 8.35 -0.51 3.62
N ALA A 258 7.96 -1.58 4.33
CA ALA A 258 8.53 -2.91 4.12
C ALA A 258 8.24 -3.46 2.71
N THR A 259 7.00 -3.33 2.23
CA THR A 259 6.60 -3.77 0.89
C THR A 259 7.17 -2.87 -0.22
N LEU A 260 7.36 -1.57 0.04
CA LEU A 260 8.10 -0.68 -0.84
C LEU A 260 9.55 -1.13 -1.02
N MET A 261 10.23 -1.59 0.03
CA MET A 261 11.61 -2.10 -0.08
C MET A 261 11.71 -3.31 -1.02
N GLN A 262 10.75 -4.24 -0.94
CA GLN A 262 10.68 -5.41 -1.84
C GLN A 262 10.63 -4.99 -3.32
N SER A 263 10.02 -3.84 -3.62
CA SER A 263 9.82 -3.37 -4.99
C SER A 263 10.84 -2.34 -5.46
N LEU A 264 11.36 -1.50 -4.56
CA LEU A 264 12.35 -0.48 -4.88
C LEU A 264 13.72 -1.06 -5.23
N VAL A 265 14.15 -2.15 -4.56
CA VAL A 265 15.45 -2.78 -4.85
C VAL A 265 15.54 -3.27 -6.31
N PRO A 266 14.59 -4.07 -6.84
CA PRO A 266 14.61 -4.46 -8.25
C PRO A 266 14.57 -3.27 -9.23
N LEU A 267 13.84 -2.20 -8.91
CA LEU A 267 13.81 -0.99 -9.75
C LEU A 267 15.16 -0.27 -9.77
N LEU A 268 15.83 -0.14 -8.62
CA LEU A 268 17.15 0.49 -8.51
C LEU A 268 18.21 -0.32 -9.27
N GLU A 269 18.19 -1.65 -9.18
CA GLU A 269 19.08 -2.50 -9.97
C GLU A 269 18.84 -2.33 -11.47
N ALA A 270 17.57 -2.32 -11.90
CA ALA A 270 17.23 -2.12 -13.30
C ALA A 270 17.62 -0.73 -13.79
N TYR A 271 17.51 0.28 -12.93
CA TYR A 271 17.91 1.66 -13.21
C TYR A 271 19.43 1.75 -13.38
N GLU A 272 20.20 1.14 -12.48
CA GLU A 272 21.66 1.04 -12.59
C GLU A 272 22.08 0.36 -13.90
N ARG A 273 21.46 -0.78 -14.24
CA ARG A 273 21.73 -1.48 -15.51
C ARG A 273 21.37 -0.62 -16.73
N ALA A 274 20.22 0.06 -16.72
CA ALA A 274 19.81 0.94 -17.81
C ALA A 274 20.76 2.15 -17.97
N ALA A 275 21.25 2.70 -16.85
CA ALA A 275 22.24 3.77 -16.86
C ALA A 275 23.57 3.29 -17.45
N ALA A 276 24.06 2.11 -17.03
CA ALA A 276 25.29 1.52 -17.56
C ALA A 276 25.20 1.15 -19.05
N ALA A 277 24.02 0.72 -19.51
CA ALA A 277 23.76 0.38 -20.92
C ALA A 277 23.50 1.59 -21.82
N GLY A 278 23.37 2.80 -21.27
CA GLY A 278 23.01 4.00 -22.04
C GLY A 278 21.54 4.02 -22.53
N ASP A 279 20.66 3.17 -21.98
CA ASP A 279 19.24 3.15 -22.32
C ASP A 279 18.50 4.29 -21.60
N GLY A 280 18.60 5.50 -22.17
CA GLY A 280 18.01 6.70 -21.59
C GLY A 280 16.50 6.63 -21.41
N LYS A 281 15.77 5.95 -22.31
CA LYS A 281 14.31 5.84 -22.23
C LYS A 281 13.90 4.98 -21.04
N ARG A 282 14.48 3.78 -20.90
CA ARG A 282 14.21 2.89 -19.77
C ARG A 282 14.69 3.51 -18.47
N ARG A 283 15.86 4.14 -18.47
CA ARG A 283 16.43 4.84 -17.31
C ARG A 283 15.47 5.90 -16.77
N VAL A 284 14.97 6.80 -17.62
CA VAL A 284 14.04 7.87 -17.20
C VAL A 284 12.70 7.30 -16.71
N ALA A 285 12.16 6.26 -17.36
CA ALA A 285 10.92 5.63 -16.91
C ALA A 285 11.07 4.98 -15.51
N LEU A 286 12.22 4.36 -15.23
CA LEU A 286 12.52 3.79 -13.91
C LEU A 286 12.77 4.88 -12.87
N ALA A 287 13.45 5.98 -13.23
CA ALA A 287 13.64 7.12 -12.33
C ALA A 287 12.31 7.73 -11.88
N ASP A 288 11.34 7.88 -12.78
CA ASP A 288 10.00 8.39 -12.44
C ASP A 288 9.34 7.53 -11.36
N ALA A 289 9.31 6.21 -11.57
CA ALA A 289 8.75 5.27 -10.61
C ALA A 289 9.50 5.29 -9.26
N ILE A 290 10.83 5.29 -9.27
CA ILE A 290 11.65 5.38 -8.04
C ILE A 290 11.37 6.68 -7.28
N CYS A 291 11.33 7.83 -7.98
CA CYS A 291 11.01 9.12 -7.37
C CYS A 291 9.60 9.13 -6.77
N GLN A 292 8.61 8.53 -7.44
CA GLN A 292 7.27 8.37 -6.88
C GLN A 292 7.26 7.47 -5.63
N GLY A 293 8.07 6.42 -5.59
CA GLY A 293 8.21 5.54 -4.42
C GLY A 293 8.77 6.22 -3.19
N ILE A 294 9.83 7.00 -3.34
CA ILE A 294 10.52 7.67 -2.21
C ILE A 294 9.86 8.97 -1.79
N SER A 295 8.98 9.52 -2.61
CA SER A 295 8.33 10.83 -2.40
C SER A 295 7.53 11.02 -1.11
N PRO A 296 6.96 9.99 -0.43
CA PRO A 296 6.28 10.21 0.84
C PRO A 296 7.23 10.71 1.93
N ASP A 297 8.45 10.16 1.97
CA ASP A 297 9.49 10.51 2.95
C ASP A 297 10.89 10.45 2.33
N PRO A 298 11.26 11.44 1.49
CA PRO A 298 12.55 11.44 0.82
C PRO A 298 13.73 11.47 1.79
N GLU A 299 13.55 12.03 3.00
CA GLU A 299 14.61 12.06 4.00
C GLU A 299 14.90 10.65 4.54
N LEU A 300 13.88 9.86 4.86
CA LEU A 300 14.04 8.46 5.30
C LEU A 300 14.71 7.60 4.23
N PHE A 301 14.25 7.72 2.99
CA PHE A 301 14.69 6.88 1.87
C PHE A 301 16.05 7.29 1.27
N LEU A 302 16.54 8.52 1.50
CA LEU A 302 17.80 8.97 0.89
C LEU A 302 18.88 9.31 1.92
N ASN A 303 18.52 9.89 3.06
CA ASN A 303 19.48 10.49 3.99
C ASN A 303 19.50 9.80 5.36
N ARG A 304 18.39 9.17 5.79
CA ARG A 304 18.24 8.48 7.08
C ARG A 304 18.12 6.96 6.92
N LEU A 305 18.97 6.38 6.08
CA LEU A 305 19.05 4.92 5.83
C LEU A 305 19.41 4.09 7.07
N ASP A 306 19.94 4.76 8.10
CA ASP A 306 20.16 4.25 9.45
C ASP A 306 18.85 4.01 10.22
N LEU A 307 17.79 4.78 9.93
CA LEU A 307 16.46 4.64 10.56
C LEU A 307 15.49 3.79 9.73
N LEU A 308 15.79 3.58 8.45
CA LEU A 308 14.92 2.84 7.53
C LEU A 308 14.65 1.39 7.99
N GLY A 309 15.65 0.72 8.55
CA GLY A 309 15.51 -0.61 9.12
C GLY A 309 14.45 -0.65 10.22
N PRO A 310 14.65 0.07 11.34
CA PRO A 310 13.67 0.14 12.44
C PRO A 310 12.23 0.43 11.99
N TYR A 311 12.04 1.35 11.03
CA TYR A 311 10.68 1.69 10.57
C TYR A 311 10.05 0.62 9.67
N SER A 312 10.83 -0.12 8.89
CA SER A 312 10.33 -1.16 8.00
C SER A 312 10.26 -2.55 8.64
N MET A 313 10.90 -2.77 9.79
CA MET A 313 10.84 -4.05 10.49
C MET A 313 9.50 -4.25 11.19
N ILE A 314 8.92 -5.45 11.11
CA ILE A 314 7.67 -5.83 11.79
C ILE A 314 7.98 -6.97 12.75
N GLU A 315 7.98 -6.67 14.06
CA GLU A 315 8.46 -7.54 15.13
C GLU A 315 7.96 -8.98 14.99
N HIS A 316 6.64 -9.18 14.98
CA HIS A 316 6.01 -10.50 15.04
C HIS A 316 6.15 -11.31 13.74
N LEU A 317 6.54 -10.70 12.62
CA LEU A 317 6.77 -11.38 11.34
C LEU A 317 8.24 -11.70 11.12
N PHE A 318 9.12 -10.79 11.51
CA PHE A 318 10.53 -10.83 11.13
C PHE A 318 11.42 -11.40 12.22
N ILE A 319 10.91 -11.50 13.45
CA ILE A 319 11.64 -12.05 14.60
C ILE A 319 10.78 -13.11 15.28
N ALA A 320 11.40 -14.23 15.62
CA ALA A 320 10.80 -15.31 16.37
C ALA A 320 11.84 -16.02 17.22
N SER A 321 11.41 -16.82 18.19
CA SER A 321 12.30 -17.75 18.87
C SER A 321 12.66 -18.91 17.95
N ASP A 322 13.94 -19.26 17.90
CA ASP A 322 14.43 -20.44 17.19
C ASP A 322 14.13 -21.73 17.98
N ARG A 323 14.63 -22.87 17.49
CA ARG A 323 14.44 -24.18 18.11
C ARG A 323 15.06 -24.29 19.51
N ASP A 324 16.05 -23.45 19.80
CA ASP A 324 16.75 -23.39 21.09
C ASP A 324 16.14 -22.32 22.02
N GLY A 325 15.02 -21.71 21.62
CA GLY A 325 14.34 -20.65 22.35
C GLY A 325 15.04 -19.29 22.25
N ARG A 326 16.04 -19.13 21.37
CA ARG A 326 16.77 -17.87 21.20
C ARG A 326 16.05 -16.98 20.20
N VAL A 327 15.99 -15.69 20.52
CA VAL A 327 15.43 -14.68 19.61
C VAL A 327 16.30 -14.58 18.37
N ALA A 328 15.72 -14.80 17.19
CA ALA A 328 16.39 -14.78 15.90
C ALA A 328 15.49 -14.22 14.79
N TYR A 329 16.08 -13.83 13.66
CA TYR A 329 15.30 -13.46 12.49
C TYR A 329 14.59 -14.68 11.89
N THR A 330 13.35 -14.48 11.44
CA THR A 330 12.66 -15.44 10.57
C THR A 330 13.30 -15.43 9.16
N PRO A 331 13.00 -16.41 8.29
CA PRO A 331 13.44 -16.34 6.88
C PRO A 331 13.03 -15.03 6.20
N MET A 332 11.80 -14.58 6.47
CA MET A 332 11.26 -13.31 5.97
C MET A 332 12.03 -12.11 6.52
N GLY A 333 12.36 -12.12 7.82
CA GLY A 333 13.19 -11.09 8.43
C GLY A 333 14.60 -11.02 7.83
N ARG A 334 15.25 -12.17 7.59
CA ARG A 334 16.58 -12.21 6.93
C ARG A 334 16.55 -11.62 5.53
N ARG A 335 15.57 -12.02 4.72
CA ARG A 335 15.36 -11.49 3.37
C ARG A 335 15.15 -9.98 3.39
N HIS A 336 14.37 -9.47 4.36
CA HIS A 336 14.14 -8.03 4.49
C HIS A 336 15.43 -7.26 4.83
N LEU A 337 16.30 -7.81 5.68
CA LEU A 337 17.61 -7.21 5.97
C LEU A 337 18.54 -7.18 4.75
N GLU A 338 18.52 -8.24 3.94
CA GLU A 338 19.26 -8.29 2.68
C GLU A 338 18.79 -7.17 1.73
N LEU A 339 17.47 -7.00 1.58
CA LEU A 339 16.90 -5.90 0.80
C LEU A 339 17.31 -4.52 1.32
N LEU A 340 17.32 -4.31 2.64
CA LEU A 340 17.77 -3.04 3.23
C LEU A 340 19.25 -2.76 2.95
N ARG A 341 20.10 -3.79 3.00
CA ARG A 341 21.52 -3.69 2.66
C ARG A 341 21.71 -3.38 1.17
N ASP A 342 20.98 -4.08 0.30
CA ASP A 342 21.04 -3.89 -1.15
C ASP A 342 20.53 -2.50 -1.53
N TYR A 343 19.41 -2.07 -0.94
CA TYR A 343 18.87 -0.72 -1.10
C TYR A 343 19.91 0.35 -0.74
N ARG A 344 20.52 0.25 0.44
CA ARG A 344 21.55 1.21 0.91
C ARG A 344 22.72 1.31 -0.06
N THR A 345 23.15 0.16 -0.60
CA THR A 345 24.26 0.09 -1.53
C THR A 345 23.87 0.68 -2.89
N LEU A 346 22.73 0.28 -3.44
CA LEU A 346 22.23 0.73 -4.73
C LEU A 346 21.97 2.24 -4.74
N ILE A 347 21.25 2.75 -3.73
CA ILE A 347 20.91 4.17 -3.67
C ILE A 347 22.15 5.06 -3.52
N ALA A 348 23.21 4.58 -2.85
CA ALA A 348 24.48 5.29 -2.80
C ALA A 348 25.10 5.47 -4.20
N ARG A 349 25.10 4.41 -5.02
CA ARG A 349 25.67 4.42 -6.37
C ARG A 349 24.83 5.24 -7.34
N VAL A 350 23.50 5.12 -7.27
CA VAL A 350 22.61 5.74 -8.26
C VAL A 350 22.08 7.13 -7.88
N ALA A 351 22.37 7.64 -6.67
CA ALA A 351 21.85 8.94 -6.21
C ALA A 351 22.16 10.09 -7.18
N LYS A 352 23.37 10.15 -7.73
CA LYS A 352 23.76 11.20 -8.69
C LYS A 352 22.98 11.14 -10.00
N PRO A 353 23.00 10.03 -10.78
CA PRO A 353 22.21 9.96 -11.99
C PRO A 353 20.69 10.10 -11.72
N LEU A 354 20.20 9.60 -10.57
CA LEU A 354 18.80 9.77 -10.17
C LEU A 354 18.46 11.24 -9.92
N ASN A 355 19.35 12.01 -9.28
CA ASN A 355 19.21 13.46 -9.11
C ASN A 355 19.14 14.19 -10.46
N ASP A 356 19.96 13.78 -11.44
CA ASP A 356 19.98 14.39 -12.76
C ASP A 356 18.69 14.10 -13.55
N ASP A 357 18.16 12.86 -13.46
CA ASP A 357 16.89 12.51 -14.09
C ASP A 357 15.67 13.10 -13.35
N CYS A 358 15.74 13.27 -12.02
CA CYS A 358 14.65 13.78 -11.19
C CYS A 358 14.13 15.16 -11.67
N ALA A 359 15.02 16.03 -12.15
CA ALA A 359 14.65 17.35 -12.66
C ALA A 359 13.58 17.32 -13.77
N ARG A 360 13.46 16.19 -14.50
CA ARG A 360 12.47 15.98 -15.57
C ARG A 360 11.04 15.83 -15.05
N PHE A 361 10.86 15.52 -13.77
CA PHE A 361 9.54 15.24 -13.16
C PHE A 361 9.00 16.43 -12.38
N ARG A 362 9.66 17.59 -12.48
CA ARG A 362 9.21 18.83 -11.83
C ARG A 362 7.76 19.13 -12.25
N PRO A 363 6.82 19.30 -11.30
CA PRO A 363 5.47 19.75 -11.60
C PRO A 363 5.49 21.07 -12.38
N VAL A 364 4.66 21.16 -13.42
CA VAL A 364 4.50 22.37 -14.23
C VAL A 364 3.07 22.86 -14.05
N ASP A 365 2.91 24.16 -13.80
CA ASP A 365 1.60 24.77 -13.63
C ASP A 365 0.69 24.50 -14.84
N GLY A 366 -0.60 24.24 -14.58
CA GLY A 366 -1.58 23.85 -15.59
C GLY A 366 -1.43 22.43 -16.17
N THR A 367 -0.47 21.63 -15.68
CA THR A 367 -0.28 20.23 -16.11
C THR A 367 -0.56 19.24 -14.99
N TYR A 368 -0.72 17.97 -15.34
CA TYR A 368 -0.86 16.89 -14.38
C TYR A 368 0.51 16.36 -13.95
N SER A 369 0.76 16.37 -12.64
CA SER A 369 1.83 15.62 -11.97
C SER A 369 1.27 14.46 -11.13
N PRO A 370 1.88 13.26 -11.18
CA PRO A 370 1.50 12.15 -10.30
C PRO A 370 1.82 12.43 -8.83
N TYR A 371 2.64 13.43 -8.50
CA TYR A 371 2.88 13.80 -7.09
C TYR A 371 1.65 14.42 -6.43
N GLY A 372 0.75 15.02 -7.21
CA GLY A 372 -0.49 15.65 -6.71
C GLY A 372 -1.73 14.75 -6.71
N VAL A 373 -1.62 13.48 -7.16
CA VAL A 373 -2.74 12.54 -7.10
C VAL A 373 -3.01 12.15 -5.65
N LEU A 374 -4.29 12.08 -5.27
CA LEU A 374 -4.70 11.78 -3.91
C LEU A 374 -5.77 10.67 -3.93
N TYR A 375 -5.53 9.59 -3.20
CA TYR A 375 -6.45 8.47 -3.02
C TYR A 375 -6.14 7.74 -1.71
N GLY A 376 -7.15 7.08 -1.14
CA GLY A 376 -6.95 6.18 0.00
C GLY A 376 -6.26 4.91 -0.46
N PHE A 377 -7.02 3.85 -0.71
CA PHE A 377 -6.48 2.62 -1.30
C PHE A 377 -6.42 2.71 -2.82
N SER A 378 -5.50 1.96 -3.41
CA SER A 378 -5.38 1.85 -4.87
C SER A 378 -6.68 1.44 -5.58
N SER A 379 -7.47 0.55 -4.97
CA SER A 379 -8.80 0.16 -5.47
C SER A 379 -9.77 1.34 -5.57
N ARG A 380 -9.60 2.39 -4.75
CA ARG A 380 -10.42 3.62 -4.81
C ARG A 380 -10.23 4.40 -6.10
N LEU A 381 -9.07 4.30 -6.76
CA LEU A 381 -8.88 4.91 -8.08
C LEU A 381 -9.84 4.32 -9.11
N LEU A 382 -10.03 2.99 -9.09
CA LEU A 382 -10.98 2.31 -9.96
C LEU A 382 -12.42 2.70 -9.64
N GLU A 383 -12.77 2.83 -8.35
CA GLU A 383 -14.07 3.32 -7.94
C GLU A 383 -14.33 4.75 -8.45
N HIS A 384 -13.34 5.63 -8.39
CA HIS A 384 -13.45 6.99 -8.89
C HIS A 384 -13.61 7.04 -10.41
N MET A 385 -12.84 6.24 -11.15
CA MET A 385 -12.98 6.10 -12.60
C MET A 385 -14.38 5.58 -12.95
N ALA A 386 -14.88 4.58 -12.22
CA ALA A 386 -16.19 3.99 -12.43
C ALA A 386 -17.33 4.98 -12.15
N LEU A 387 -17.32 5.65 -11.00
CA LEU A 387 -18.35 6.63 -10.65
C LEU A 387 -18.31 7.84 -11.58
N LYS A 388 -17.14 8.18 -12.13
CA LYS A 388 -17.05 9.20 -13.16
C LYS A 388 -17.79 8.77 -14.43
N ALA A 389 -17.67 7.51 -14.85
CA ALA A 389 -18.38 6.98 -16.02
C ALA A 389 -19.92 7.02 -15.89
N ALA A 390 -20.48 7.15 -14.69
CA ALA A 390 -21.91 7.41 -14.48
C ALA A 390 -22.35 8.85 -14.83
N GLN A 391 -21.42 9.74 -15.18
CA GLN A 391 -21.69 11.12 -15.62
C GLN A 391 -21.55 11.25 -17.15
N PRO A 392 -22.37 12.12 -17.79
CA PRO A 392 -22.27 12.37 -19.22
C PRO A 392 -20.92 12.99 -19.61
N ASN A 393 -20.46 12.73 -20.84
CA ASN A 393 -19.24 13.28 -21.44
C ASN A 393 -17.96 13.02 -20.63
N THR A 394 -17.91 11.86 -19.96
CA THR A 394 -16.73 11.45 -19.19
C THR A 394 -15.58 11.07 -20.11
N THR A 395 -14.37 11.51 -19.77
CA THR A 395 -13.14 11.10 -20.45
C THR A 395 -12.86 9.61 -20.20
N THR A 396 -12.73 8.83 -21.27
CA THR A 396 -12.58 7.36 -21.21
C THR A 396 -11.23 6.84 -21.70
N ARG A 397 -10.40 7.69 -22.31
CA ARG A 397 -9.12 7.29 -22.91
C ARG A 397 -7.98 7.01 -21.91
N PHE A 398 -8.13 7.41 -20.65
CA PHE A 398 -7.08 7.27 -19.64
C PHE A 398 -7.36 6.05 -18.77
N THR A 399 -6.30 5.32 -18.45
CA THR A 399 -6.33 4.09 -17.65
C THR A 399 -5.68 4.33 -16.29
N LEU A 400 -5.75 3.34 -15.39
CA LEU A 400 -5.12 3.42 -14.07
C LEU A 400 -3.62 3.76 -14.17
N GLU A 401 -2.91 3.13 -15.10
CA GLU A 401 -1.49 3.36 -15.35
C GLU A 401 -1.20 4.83 -15.71
N ASP A 402 -2.11 5.48 -16.44
CA ASP A 402 -1.94 6.88 -16.85
C ASP A 402 -2.01 7.86 -15.67
N ALA A 403 -2.63 7.45 -14.54
CA ALA A 403 -2.64 8.24 -13.32
C ALA A 403 -1.25 8.34 -12.68
N PHE A 404 -0.32 7.46 -13.03
CA PHE A 404 1.05 7.47 -12.47
C PHE A 404 2.08 8.02 -13.45
N VAL A 405 1.63 8.70 -14.51
CA VAL A 405 2.48 9.36 -15.50
C VAL A 405 2.02 10.80 -15.65
N GLY A 406 2.98 11.73 -15.74
CA GLY A 406 2.69 13.14 -16.03
C GLY A 406 1.81 13.31 -17.29
N GLY A 407 1.11 14.44 -17.40
CA GLY A 407 0.26 14.69 -18.55
C GLY A 407 -0.18 16.14 -18.69
N ALA A 408 -0.85 16.45 -19.80
CA ALA A 408 -1.33 17.79 -20.08
C ALA A 408 -2.61 18.14 -19.30
N ALA A 409 -3.17 19.31 -19.58
CA ALA A 409 -4.35 19.86 -18.90
C ALA A 409 -5.59 18.95 -18.97
N ASP A 410 -5.67 18.11 -20.00
CA ASP A 410 -6.75 17.16 -20.19
C ASP A 410 -6.71 15.99 -19.17
N LYS A 411 -5.52 15.49 -18.85
CA LYS A 411 -5.30 14.51 -17.78
C LYS A 411 -5.53 15.14 -16.42
N LEU A 412 -5.10 16.40 -16.23
CA LEU A 412 -5.38 17.16 -15.01
C LEU A 412 -6.89 17.31 -14.79
N ALA A 413 -7.65 17.65 -15.83
CA ALA A 413 -9.10 17.75 -15.78
C ALA A 413 -9.77 16.41 -15.45
N TRP A 414 -9.26 15.31 -16.02
CA TRP A 414 -9.73 13.95 -15.72
C TRP A 414 -9.57 13.59 -14.24
N VAL A 415 -8.35 13.70 -13.68
CA VAL A 415 -8.09 13.38 -12.26
C VAL A 415 -8.83 14.33 -11.32
N SER A 416 -8.89 15.63 -11.67
CA SER A 416 -9.66 16.61 -10.89
C SER A 416 -11.16 16.30 -10.88
N GLY A 417 -11.67 15.64 -11.92
CA GLY A 417 -13.07 15.21 -12.03
C GLY A 417 -13.49 14.22 -10.94
N TRP A 418 -12.58 13.38 -10.44
CA TRP A 418 -12.85 12.39 -9.38
C TRP A 418 -13.21 13.04 -8.05
N ARG A 419 -12.62 14.19 -7.77
CA ARG A 419 -12.81 14.92 -6.50
C ARG A 419 -14.11 15.71 -6.48
N LYS A 420 -14.65 16.00 -7.66
CA LYS A 420 -15.94 16.67 -7.85
C LYS A 420 -17.11 15.67 -7.85
N LEU A 421 -16.87 14.40 -7.54
CA LEU A 421 -17.93 13.41 -7.48
C LEU A 421 -18.88 13.70 -6.30
N PRO A 422 -20.21 13.70 -6.48
CA PRO A 422 -21.18 14.13 -5.47
C PRO A 422 -21.23 13.34 -4.15
N HIS A 423 -20.58 12.18 -4.09
CA HIS A 423 -20.46 11.38 -2.87
C HIS A 423 -19.31 11.85 -1.97
N VAL A 424 -18.34 12.60 -2.52
CA VAL A 424 -17.24 13.18 -1.74
C VAL A 424 -17.81 14.34 -0.92
N PRO A 425 -17.69 14.32 0.42
CA PRO A 425 -18.20 15.41 1.25
C PRO A 425 -17.60 16.75 0.84
N ARG A 426 -18.40 17.83 0.80
CA ARG A 426 -17.90 19.16 0.38
C ARG A 426 -16.70 19.64 1.20
N GLU A 427 -16.68 19.34 2.48
CA GLU A 427 -15.54 19.67 3.35
C GLU A 427 -14.29 18.90 2.93
N VAL A 428 -14.41 17.62 2.54
CA VAL A 428 -13.30 16.85 1.94
C VAL A 428 -12.87 17.51 0.62
N VAL A 429 -13.79 17.91 -0.27
CA VAL A 429 -13.44 18.59 -1.52
C VAL A 429 -12.62 19.87 -1.28
N LYS A 430 -12.99 20.70 -0.30
CA LYS A 430 -12.25 21.94 0.05
C LYS A 430 -10.84 21.68 0.56
N LEU A 431 -10.62 20.54 1.23
CA LEU A 431 -9.30 20.15 1.74
C LEU A 431 -8.38 19.59 0.64
N PHE A 432 -8.95 19.22 -0.51
CA PHE A 432 -8.27 18.42 -1.54
C PHE A 432 -8.55 18.89 -2.99
N GLU A 433 -8.64 20.19 -3.30
CA GLU A 433 -8.45 20.66 -4.69
C GLU A 433 -7.12 20.12 -5.25
N TYR A 434 -6.98 19.92 -6.58
CA TYR A 434 -5.71 19.41 -7.14
C TYR A 434 -4.57 20.30 -6.66
N PRO A 435 -3.71 19.80 -5.75
CA PRO A 435 -2.88 20.68 -5.00
C PRO A 435 -1.58 20.78 -5.78
N GLN A 436 -1.59 21.59 -6.84
CA GLN A 436 -0.37 22.00 -7.53
C GLN A 436 0.72 22.41 -6.52
N PRO A 437 0.41 23.20 -5.46
CA PRO A 437 1.38 23.52 -4.40
C PRO A 437 1.90 22.29 -3.64
N PHE A 438 1.07 21.28 -3.39
CA PHE A 438 1.51 20.04 -2.72
C PHE A 438 2.37 19.19 -3.64
N ALA A 439 2.04 19.10 -4.94
CA ALA A 439 2.87 18.39 -5.91
C ALA A 439 4.27 19.04 -5.98
N GLU A 440 4.32 20.37 -6.01
CA GLU A 440 5.55 21.16 -5.96
C GLU A 440 6.32 20.93 -4.65
N GLU A 441 5.67 21.03 -3.50
CA GLU A 441 6.27 20.80 -2.19
C GLU A 441 6.85 19.38 -2.07
N VAL A 442 6.11 18.35 -2.51
CA VAL A 442 6.60 16.96 -2.57
C VAL A 442 7.84 16.87 -3.46
N PHE A 443 7.80 17.45 -4.66
CA PHE A 443 8.94 17.43 -5.57
C PHE A 443 10.16 18.14 -4.98
N GLU A 444 9.98 19.31 -4.36
CA GLU A 444 11.05 20.05 -3.70
C GLU A 444 11.70 19.26 -2.56
N ARG A 445 10.92 18.49 -1.80
CA ARG A 445 11.44 17.57 -0.75
C ARG A 445 12.34 16.49 -1.37
N ILE A 446 11.93 15.89 -2.49
CA ILE A 446 12.74 14.90 -3.24
C ILE A 446 14.03 15.54 -3.75
N GLU A 447 13.93 16.66 -4.45
CA GLU A 447 15.07 17.36 -5.05
C GLU A 447 16.09 17.77 -3.98
N ARG A 448 15.61 18.30 -2.84
CA ARG A 448 16.45 18.67 -1.70
C ARG A 448 17.15 17.46 -1.09
N ALA A 449 16.42 16.37 -0.87
CA ALA A 449 16.96 15.15 -0.28
C ALA A 449 18.00 14.48 -1.21
N LEU A 450 17.76 14.42 -2.52
CA LEU A 450 18.72 13.92 -3.50
C LEU A 450 19.97 14.80 -3.58
N ARG A 451 19.83 16.12 -3.64
CA ARG A 451 20.97 17.05 -3.60
C ARG A 451 21.80 16.87 -2.34
N LYS A 452 21.17 16.73 -1.18
CA LYS A 452 21.84 16.46 0.10
C LYS A 452 22.64 15.15 0.03
N ARG A 453 22.02 14.07 -0.47
CA ARG A 453 22.67 12.77 -0.67
C ARG A 453 23.87 12.85 -1.61
N VAL A 454 23.73 13.52 -2.76
CA VAL A 454 24.81 13.68 -3.73
C VAL A 454 25.98 14.47 -3.15
N ARG A 455 25.71 15.51 -2.35
CA ARG A 455 26.76 16.30 -1.67
C ARG A 455 27.51 15.51 -0.60
N ALA A 456 26.82 14.64 0.13
CA ALA A 456 27.45 13.76 1.12
C ALA A 456 28.38 12.73 0.45
N GLY A 457 28.04 12.28 -0.76
CA GLY A 457 28.80 11.22 -1.44
C GLY A 457 28.65 9.87 -0.76
N GLU A 458 29.68 9.02 -0.83
CA GLU A 458 29.68 7.70 -0.18
C GLU A 458 29.81 7.80 1.34
N ALA A 459 30.52 8.82 1.82
CA ALA A 459 30.54 9.21 3.21
C ALA A 459 29.20 9.85 3.53
N ASN A 460 28.17 9.04 3.77
CA ASN A 460 26.95 9.50 4.40
C ASN A 460 27.40 10.12 5.73
N THR A 461 27.65 11.44 5.76
CA THR A 461 28.15 12.17 6.95
C THR A 461 27.00 12.13 7.93
N ALA A 462 26.92 11.01 8.63
CA ALA A 462 25.75 10.64 9.38
C ALA A 462 25.55 11.71 10.45
N VAL A 463 24.34 12.24 10.51
CA VAL A 463 23.87 12.84 11.75
C VAL A 463 24.14 11.77 12.81
N ARG A 464 24.97 12.09 13.80
CA ARG A 464 25.30 11.14 14.85
C ARG A 464 23.99 10.75 15.53
N ASN A 465 23.63 9.48 15.43
CA ASN A 465 22.49 8.95 16.15
C ASN A 465 22.82 8.76 17.61
N GLY A 466 21.80 8.93 18.43
CA GLY A 466 21.81 8.42 19.79
C GLY A 466 21.78 6.90 19.82
N ARG A 467 22.01 6.36 21.00
CA ARG A 467 21.95 4.93 21.31
C ARG A 467 20.87 4.67 22.35
N LEU A 468 20.11 3.60 22.14
CA LEU A 468 19.24 3.04 23.15
C LEU A 468 20.04 2.01 23.94
N ILE A 469 20.30 2.31 25.21
CA ILE A 469 21.13 1.49 26.10
C ILE A 469 20.20 0.63 26.95
N VAL A 470 20.40 -0.68 26.90
CA VAL A 470 19.66 -1.67 27.69
C VAL A 470 20.63 -2.34 28.65
N PRO A 471 20.55 -2.04 29.96
CA PRO A 471 21.42 -2.64 30.95
C PRO A 471 21.07 -4.11 31.16
N ALA A 472 22.13 -4.91 31.32
CA ALA A 472 22.11 -6.34 31.56
C ALA A 472 21.52 -6.76 32.91
N ASN A 473 21.81 -5.97 33.95
CA ASN A 473 21.50 -6.26 35.34
C ASN A 473 20.79 -5.08 35.98
N GLU A 474 19.76 -5.36 36.79
CA GLU A 474 18.98 -4.38 37.54
C GLU A 474 19.82 -3.63 38.61
N SER A 475 21.04 -4.09 38.92
CA SER A 475 21.84 -3.63 40.08
C SER A 475 23.01 -2.70 39.75
N SER A 476 23.12 -2.22 38.51
CA SER A 476 24.18 -1.28 38.12
C SER A 476 23.99 0.08 38.78
N THR A 477 24.82 0.37 39.80
CA THR A 477 24.99 1.68 40.46
C THR A 477 25.13 2.83 39.46
N ASP A 478 24.39 3.91 39.73
CA ASP A 478 24.32 5.21 39.06
C ASP A 478 25.18 5.38 37.78
N PRO A 479 24.58 5.18 36.59
CA PRO A 479 25.25 5.50 35.34
C PRO A 479 25.39 7.01 35.14
N PRO A 480 26.50 7.51 34.57
CA PRO A 480 26.64 8.92 34.24
C PRO A 480 25.72 9.29 33.06
N ALA A 481 24.55 9.82 33.40
CA ALA A 481 23.60 10.65 32.62
C ALA A 481 23.57 10.52 31.09
N PRO A 482 22.88 9.50 30.57
CA PRO A 482 21.82 9.78 29.59
C PRO A 482 20.45 9.78 30.25
N SER A 483 19.51 10.54 29.69
CA SER A 483 18.14 10.59 30.19
C SER A 483 17.47 9.22 30.05
N ALA A 484 16.69 8.81 31.06
CA ALA A 484 15.76 7.71 30.92
C ALA A 484 14.87 7.93 29.69
N LEU A 485 14.48 6.84 29.02
CA LEU A 485 13.55 6.91 27.90
C LEU A 485 12.25 7.59 28.37
N PRO A 486 11.80 8.68 27.71
CA PRO A 486 10.58 9.34 28.12
C PRO A 486 9.37 8.40 28.09
N THR A 487 8.52 8.51 29.10
CA THR A 487 7.45 7.55 29.35
C THR A 487 6.36 7.61 28.28
N GLU A 488 6.27 8.71 27.51
CA GLU A 488 5.36 8.82 26.37
C GLU A 488 5.63 7.78 25.26
N TYR A 489 6.84 7.22 25.19
CA TYR A 489 7.20 6.20 24.19
C TYR A 489 7.00 4.77 24.70
N ILE A 490 6.53 4.60 25.94
CA ILE A 490 6.29 3.30 26.57
C ILE A 490 4.80 3.18 26.82
N LEU A 491 4.14 2.25 26.13
CA LEU A 491 2.72 1.98 26.29
C LEU A 491 2.51 0.71 27.10
N SER A 492 1.54 0.67 28.00
CA SER A 492 1.27 -0.52 28.80
C SER A 492 -0.18 -0.70 29.23
N SER A 493 -0.65 -1.94 29.22
CA SER A 493 -1.89 -2.38 29.88
C SER A 493 -1.65 -2.87 31.32
N ASP A 494 -0.39 -3.01 31.73
CA ASP A 494 -0.02 -3.36 33.10
C ASP A 494 -0.26 -2.17 34.04
N ARG A 495 -1.29 -2.31 34.88
CA ARG A 495 -1.71 -1.26 35.81
C ARG A 495 -0.63 -0.90 36.83
N GLN A 496 0.29 -1.80 37.15
CA GLN A 496 1.36 -1.51 38.11
C GLN A 496 2.42 -0.60 37.49
N LEU A 497 2.82 -0.85 36.23
CA LEU A 497 3.75 0.01 35.50
C LEU A 497 3.15 1.41 35.26
N VAL A 498 1.86 1.48 34.92
CA VAL A 498 1.14 2.74 34.76
C VAL A 498 1.03 3.50 36.08
N ALA A 499 0.68 2.82 37.18
CA ALA A 499 0.60 3.45 38.50
C ALA A 499 1.95 3.97 39.00
N ALA A 500 3.05 3.29 38.64
CA ALA A 500 4.41 3.72 38.89
C ALA A 500 4.90 4.83 37.94
N GLN A 501 4.05 5.33 37.03
CA GLN A 501 4.37 6.33 36.01
C GLN A 501 5.53 5.92 35.09
N LYS A 502 5.70 4.61 34.86
CA LYS A 502 6.74 4.06 33.97
C LYS A 502 6.25 3.89 32.52
N ALA A 503 4.94 4.00 32.28
CA ALA A 503 4.33 3.85 30.96
C ALA A 503 3.02 4.65 30.86
N VAL A 504 2.66 5.03 29.64
CA VAL A 504 1.35 5.57 29.30
C VAL A 504 0.31 4.43 29.25
N PRO A 505 -0.87 4.60 29.87
CA PRO A 505 -1.93 3.60 29.83
C PRO A 505 -2.41 3.33 28.40
N CYS A 506 -2.51 2.06 28.03
CA CYS A 506 -3.05 1.61 26.76
C CYS A 506 -3.87 0.33 26.97
N ASP A 507 -4.97 0.17 26.24
CA ASP A 507 -5.75 -1.07 26.29
C ASP A 507 -4.97 -2.24 25.68
N GLU A 508 -5.11 -3.44 26.24
CA GLU A 508 -4.41 -4.63 25.73
C GLU A 508 -4.78 -4.95 24.28
N THR A 509 -6.06 -4.79 23.91
CA THR A 509 -6.53 -5.00 22.54
C THR A 509 -5.85 -4.02 21.58
N GLN A 510 -5.72 -2.76 22.00
CA GLN A 510 -5.05 -1.73 21.22
C GLN A 510 -3.54 -2.00 21.08
N LEU A 511 -2.87 -2.48 22.14
CA LEU A 511 -1.47 -2.89 22.08
C LEU A 511 -1.26 -4.05 21.10
N LEU A 512 -2.05 -5.12 21.22
CA LEU A 512 -1.94 -6.27 20.34
C LEU A 512 -2.22 -5.88 18.88
N HIS A 513 -3.20 -5.01 18.65
CA HIS A 513 -3.46 -4.48 17.33
C HIS A 513 -2.28 -3.67 16.77
N SER A 514 -1.74 -2.73 17.54
CA SER A 514 -0.60 -1.90 17.13
C SER A 514 0.68 -2.74 16.88
N ARG A 515 0.83 -3.85 17.64
CA ARG A 515 1.86 -4.86 17.39
C ARG A 515 1.67 -5.55 16.05
N THR A 516 0.43 -5.87 15.66
CA THR A 516 0.14 -6.44 14.33
C THR A 516 0.37 -5.44 13.20
N GLU A 517 0.16 -4.14 13.42
CA GLU A 517 0.48 -3.09 12.44
C GLU A 517 1.99 -2.78 12.35
N GLY A 518 2.79 -3.32 13.27
CA GLY A 518 4.24 -3.06 13.30
C GLY A 518 4.59 -1.67 13.82
N GLU A 519 3.78 -1.07 14.69
CA GLU A 519 4.02 0.27 15.26
C GLU A 519 5.09 0.30 16.37
N PHE A 520 5.51 -0.87 16.85
CA PHE A 520 6.43 -1.02 17.97
C PHE A 520 7.83 -1.48 17.54
N LEU A 521 8.83 -1.04 18.30
CA LEU A 521 10.18 -1.60 18.26
C LEU A 521 10.25 -2.92 19.00
N VAL A 522 9.54 -3.03 20.11
CA VAL A 522 9.45 -4.25 20.91
C VAL A 522 8.16 -4.21 21.72
N SER A 523 7.57 -5.37 21.90
CA SER A 523 6.43 -5.61 22.79
C SER A 523 6.64 -6.93 23.54
N CYS A 524 6.23 -6.98 24.80
CA CYS A 524 6.29 -8.20 25.60
C CYS A 524 5.16 -8.27 26.63
N ALA A 525 4.73 -9.49 26.93
CA ALA A 525 3.79 -9.76 28.01
C ALA A 525 4.47 -9.57 29.37
N THR A 526 3.71 -9.08 30.34
CA THR A 526 4.06 -9.00 31.76
C THR A 526 3.12 -9.92 32.56
N PRO A 527 3.38 -10.18 33.86
CA PRO A 527 2.43 -10.91 34.70
C PRO A 527 1.04 -10.26 34.82
N HIS A 528 0.90 -8.98 34.48
CA HIS A 528 -0.31 -8.18 34.69
C HIS A 528 -0.81 -7.46 33.43
N GLY A 529 -0.26 -7.76 32.25
CA GLY A 529 -0.67 -7.16 30.98
C GLY A 529 0.41 -7.23 29.92
N TRP A 530 0.55 -6.14 29.15
CA TRP A 530 1.54 -5.98 28.09
C TRP A 530 2.27 -4.65 28.23
N VAL A 531 3.50 -4.60 27.75
CA VAL A 531 4.28 -3.38 27.58
C VAL A 531 4.88 -3.32 26.18
N ALA A 532 4.96 -2.14 25.59
CA ALA A 532 5.55 -1.92 24.28
C ALA A 532 6.30 -0.59 24.20
N VAL A 533 7.34 -0.55 23.35
CA VAL A 533 8.10 0.66 23.01
C VAL A 533 7.74 1.09 21.60
N THR A 534 7.26 2.31 21.42
CA THR A 534 6.84 2.81 20.11
C THR A 534 8.02 3.13 19.20
N LYS A 535 7.80 3.09 17.88
CA LYS A 535 8.81 3.51 16.88
C LYS A 535 9.09 5.01 16.88
N ASP A 536 8.33 5.83 17.59
CA ASP A 536 8.55 7.29 17.60
C ASP A 536 9.92 7.66 18.19
N VAL A 537 10.39 6.87 19.17
CA VAL A 537 11.72 7.01 19.77
C VAL A 537 12.85 7.02 18.72
N VAL A 538 12.68 6.32 17.60
CA VAL A 538 13.69 6.21 16.54
C VAL A 538 13.98 7.56 15.91
N THR A 539 12.96 8.35 15.58
CA THR A 539 13.14 9.69 14.99
C THR A 539 13.31 10.73 16.08
N GLU A 540 12.42 10.75 17.07
CA GLU A 540 12.30 11.85 18.02
C GLU A 540 13.44 11.86 19.05
N VAL A 541 13.98 10.71 19.43
CA VAL A 541 15.05 10.62 20.44
C VAL A 541 16.38 10.25 19.78
N LEU A 542 16.47 9.04 19.23
CA LEU A 542 17.72 8.51 18.70
C LEU A 542 18.15 9.26 17.44
N GLY A 543 17.19 9.57 16.56
CA GLY A 543 17.43 10.30 15.33
C GLY A 543 17.82 11.77 15.53
N ALA A 544 17.54 12.32 16.72
CA ALA A 544 17.97 13.63 17.18
C ALA A 544 19.35 13.61 17.85
N GLY A 545 20.02 12.46 17.89
CA GLY A 545 21.36 12.32 18.48
C GLY A 545 21.37 12.15 20.00
N ARG A 546 20.22 11.87 20.62
CA ARG A 546 20.11 11.70 22.08
C ARG A 546 20.15 10.23 22.46
N ASP A 547 21.06 9.89 23.36
CA ASP A 547 21.10 8.58 24.00
C ASP A 547 19.94 8.44 25.00
N ALA A 548 19.40 7.24 25.14
CA ALA A 548 18.29 6.93 26.05
C ALA A 548 18.50 5.58 26.73
N TRP A 549 17.96 5.43 27.94
CA TRP A 549 18.02 4.17 28.71
C TRP A 549 16.65 3.56 28.85
N ILE A 550 16.59 2.24 28.69
CA ILE A 550 15.42 1.44 29.05
C ILE A 550 15.84 0.41 30.09
N THR A 551 15.33 0.55 31.31
CA THR A 551 15.58 -0.37 32.42
C THR A 551 14.45 -1.39 32.53
N GLU A 552 14.70 -2.51 33.23
CA GLU A 552 13.67 -3.52 33.56
C GLU A 552 13.02 -4.21 32.33
N LEU A 553 13.66 -4.16 31.17
CA LEU A 553 13.21 -4.88 29.98
C LEU A 553 13.63 -6.35 30.08
N PRO A 554 12.71 -7.33 29.91
CA PRO A 554 13.08 -8.75 29.91
C PRO A 554 14.18 -9.04 28.86
N ARG A 555 15.10 -9.95 29.18
CA ARG A 555 16.25 -10.27 28.32
C ARG A 555 15.87 -10.63 26.89
N GLU A 556 14.79 -11.39 26.71
CA GLU A 556 14.28 -11.74 25.38
C GLU A 556 13.83 -10.50 24.60
N ALA A 557 13.09 -9.58 25.25
CA ALA A 557 12.67 -8.32 24.65
C ALA A 557 13.87 -7.41 24.33
N ALA A 558 14.91 -7.40 25.16
CA ALA A 558 16.16 -6.71 24.87
C ALA A 558 16.85 -7.25 23.60
N HIS A 559 16.86 -8.57 23.41
CA HIS A 559 17.36 -9.18 22.18
C HIS A 559 16.49 -8.87 20.96
N VAL A 560 15.15 -8.89 21.10
CA VAL A 560 14.23 -8.46 20.02
C VAL A 560 14.56 -7.02 19.61
N LEU A 561 14.70 -6.12 20.57
CA LEU A 561 15.03 -4.72 20.33
C LEU A 561 16.38 -4.58 19.61
N LYS A 562 17.38 -5.37 19.98
CA LYS A 562 18.68 -5.44 19.30
C LYS A 562 18.56 -5.91 17.85
N LEU A 563 17.69 -6.87 17.55
CA LEU A 563 17.44 -7.31 16.17
C LEU A 563 16.62 -6.29 15.36
N MET A 564 15.69 -5.58 15.99
CA MET A 564 14.91 -4.53 15.31
C MET A 564 15.77 -3.32 14.95
N CYS A 565 16.77 -3.01 15.78
CA CYS A 565 17.61 -1.83 15.65
C CYS A 565 19.10 -2.14 15.91
N PRO A 566 19.76 -2.96 15.07
CA PRO A 566 21.11 -3.49 15.35
C PRO A 566 22.16 -2.40 15.55
N ASP A 567 22.04 -1.31 14.79
CA ASP A 567 22.95 -0.19 14.81
C ASP A 567 22.61 0.87 15.87
N LEU A 568 21.43 0.82 16.51
CA LEU A 568 20.98 1.84 17.46
C LEU A 568 20.91 1.35 18.90
N VAL A 569 20.87 0.02 19.12
CA VAL A 569 20.71 -0.58 20.45
C VAL A 569 22.04 -1.15 20.96
N VAL A 570 22.37 -0.84 22.20
CA VAL A 570 23.55 -1.36 22.91
C VAL A 570 23.08 -2.16 24.12
N LEU A 571 23.40 -3.45 24.15
CA LEU A 571 23.21 -4.31 25.30
C LEU A 571 24.49 -4.29 26.12
N THR A 572 24.42 -3.96 27.41
CA THR A 572 25.65 -3.82 28.22
C THR A 572 26.32 -5.14 28.56
N ASP A 573 25.68 -6.29 28.25
CA ASP A 573 26.25 -7.64 28.36
C ASP A 573 27.22 -8.00 27.23
N ASP A 574 27.20 -7.28 26.10
CA ASP A 574 28.02 -7.58 24.91
C ASP A 574 29.48 -7.12 25.04
N ALA A 575 30.01 -6.97 26.27
CA ALA A 575 31.43 -6.78 26.47
C ALA A 575 32.17 -8.00 25.86
N ALA A 576 33.01 -7.72 24.86
CA ALA A 576 33.71 -8.73 24.07
C ALA A 576 34.36 -9.79 24.98
N PRO A 577 34.31 -11.09 24.62
CA PRO A 577 35.15 -12.06 25.29
C PRO A 577 36.61 -11.60 25.15
N SER A 578 37.22 -11.31 26.29
CA SER A 578 38.62 -10.91 26.44
C SER A 578 39.59 -11.92 25.83
#